data_AF-A0A2X2INF1-F1
#
_entry.id   AF-A0A2X2INF1-F1
#
_cell.length_a   1.000
_cell.length_b   1.000
_cell.length_c   1.000
_cell.angle_alpha   90.00
_cell.angle_beta   90.00
_cell.angle_gamma   90.00
#
_symmetry.space_group_name_H-M   'P 1'
#
loop_
_entity.id
_entity.type
_entity.pdbx_description
1 polymer ?
#
loop_
_entity_poly.entity_id
_entity_poly.type
_entity_poly.pdbx_seq_one_letter_code
_entity_poly.pdbx_strand_id
1 'polypeptide(L)' 'MQATAWMKKGDMVNDIKPIWAYADSLHNGTCNQCHGAPEISHFDANGWIGTLNGMIGFTSLDKREERTLLKYLKEEK' A
#
# COMPACT_ATOMS: atom_id res chain seq x y z
N MET A 1 7.39 -14.04 -22.05
CA MET A 1 6.49 -13.13 -22.80
C MET A 1 6.97 -11.71 -22.59
N GLN A 2 7.11 -10.91 -23.65
CA GLN A 2 7.41 -9.48 -23.55
C GLN A 2 6.25 -8.71 -24.18
N ALA A 3 5.79 -7.66 -23.51
CA ALA A 3 4.75 -6.77 -23.99
C ALA A 3 5.29 -5.34 -24.04
N THR A 4 4.99 -4.64 -25.13
CA THR A 4 5.30 -3.21 -25.27
C THR A 4 4.02 -2.42 -24.99
N ALA A 5 4.12 -1.44 -24.09
CA ALA A 5 3.04 -0.52 -23.76
C ALA A 5 3.53 0.93 -23.86
N TRP A 6 2.61 1.87 -24.10
CA TRP A 6 2.89 3.30 -24.22
C TRP A 6 2.08 4.08 -23.18
N MET A 7 2.70 5.09 -22.57
CA MET A 7 2.02 6.05 -21.70
C MET A 7 2.56 7.46 -21.93
N LYS A 8 1.80 8.48 -21.55
CA LYS A 8 2.28 9.86 -21.65
C LYS A 8 3.34 10.08 -20.57
N LYS A 9 4.42 10.79 -20.93
CA LYS A 9 5.49 11.13 -19.99
C LYS A 9 4.97 11.89 -18.75
N GLY A 10 3.93 12.70 -18.91
CA GLY A 10 3.31 13.45 -17.81
C GLY A 10 2.54 12.59 -16.79
N ASP A 11 2.25 11.33 -17.13
CA ASP A 11 1.54 10.40 -16.23
C ASP A 11 2.52 9.56 -15.38
N MET A 12 3.82 9.89 -15.41
CA MET A 12 4.87 9.25 -14.63
C MET A 12 5.41 10.18 -13.55
N VAL A 13 5.66 9.64 -12.37
CA VAL A 13 6.45 10.31 -11.33
C VAL A 13 7.93 9.95 -11.49
N ASN A 14 8.81 10.92 -11.25
CA ASN A 14 10.26 10.71 -11.35
C ASN A 14 10.86 10.02 -10.11
N ASP A 15 10.10 9.96 -9.01
CA ASP A 15 10.51 9.37 -7.74
C ASP A 15 9.29 8.67 -7.12
N ILE A 16 9.51 7.54 -6.47
CA ILE A 16 8.49 6.74 -5.78
C ILE A 16 8.10 7.33 -4.43
N LYS A 17 8.96 8.15 -3.80
CA LYS A 17 8.74 8.72 -2.46
C LYS A 17 7.37 9.38 -2.26
N PRO A 18 6.80 10.17 -3.20
CA PRO A 18 5.48 10.74 -3.03
C PRO A 18 4.37 9.68 -2.91
N ILE A 19 4.52 8.55 -3.60
CA ILE A 19 3.58 7.43 -3.52
C ILE A 19 3.71 6.73 -2.15
N TRP A 20 4.93 6.53 -1.65
CA TRP A 20 5.12 5.95 -0.32
C TRP A 20 4.68 6.87 0.81
N ALA A 21 4.86 8.20 0.67
CA ALA A 21 4.33 9.16 1.64
C ALA A 21 2.79 9.10 1.71
N TYR A 22 2.13 8.95 0.55
CA TYR A 22 0.69 8.73 0.50
C TYR A 22 0.30 7.40 1.13
N ALA A 23 1.02 6.31 0.85
CA ALA A 23 0.75 5.01 1.44
C ALA A 23 0.96 5.00 2.98
N ASP A 24 1.96 5.73 3.48
CA ASP A 24 2.19 5.91 4.91
C ASP A 24 1.03 6.67 5.58
N SER A 25 0.55 7.74 4.93
CA SER A 25 -0.66 8.44 5.37
C SER A 25 -1.89 7.54 5.35
N LEU A 26 -2.05 6.69 4.33
CA LEU A 26 -3.14 5.71 4.25
C LEU A 26 -3.07 4.71 5.39
N HIS A 27 -1.88 4.15 5.67
CA HIS A 27 -1.65 3.23 6.77
C HIS A 27 -2.04 3.86 8.11
N ASN A 28 -1.49 5.04 8.41
CA ASN A 28 -1.73 5.72 9.68
C ASN A 28 -3.18 6.19 9.83
N GLY A 29 -3.81 6.66 8.74
CA GLY A 29 -5.17 7.17 8.76
C GLY A 29 -6.24 6.08 8.78
N THR A 30 -5.95 4.88 8.26
CA THR A 30 -6.92 3.78 8.15
C THR A 30 -6.74 2.74 9.25
N CYS A 31 -5.51 2.29 9.49
CA CYS A 31 -5.24 1.15 10.36
C CYS A 31 -5.28 1.49 11.86
N ASN A 32 -5.34 2.78 12.21
CA ASN A 32 -5.50 3.26 13.60
C ASN A 32 -6.95 3.56 14.00
N GLN A 33 -7.93 3.34 13.11
CA GLN A 33 -9.31 3.80 13.34
C GLN A 33 -10.07 2.97 14.38
N CYS A 34 -9.72 1.69 14.54
CA CYS A 34 -10.40 0.77 15.46
C CYS A 34 -9.53 0.35 16.64
N HIS A 35 -8.22 0.16 16.42
CA HIS A 35 -7.20 -0.17 17.41
C HIS A 35 -5.85 0.39 16.92
N GLY A 36 -4.76 0.21 17.68
CA GLY A 36 -3.43 0.62 17.22
C GLY A 36 -3.00 -0.14 15.95
N ALA A 37 -2.42 0.58 15.00
CA ALA A 37 -1.85 0.04 13.77
C ALA A 37 -0.57 -0.74 14.10
N PRO A 38 -0.35 -1.92 13.50
CA PRO A 38 0.91 -2.62 13.65
C PRO A 38 2.05 -1.80 13.03
N GLU A 39 3.24 -1.86 13.65
CA GLU A 39 4.46 -1.35 13.04
C GLU A 39 4.71 -2.05 11.70
N ILE A 40 5.23 -1.33 10.70
CA ILE A 40 5.47 -1.89 9.34
C ILE A 40 6.38 -3.12 9.40
N SER A 41 7.37 -3.12 10.29
CA SER A 41 8.32 -4.21 10.49
C SER A 41 7.77 -5.41 11.28
N HIS A 42 6.50 -5.36 11.71
CA HIS A 42 5.91 -6.42 12.52
C HIS A 42 5.62 -7.69 11.72
N PHE A 43 5.34 -7.56 10.42
CA PHE A 43 5.09 -8.67 9.53
C PHE A 43 6.07 -8.67 8.36
N ASP A 44 6.38 -9.86 7.85
CA ASP A 44 7.02 -10.00 6.55
C ASP A 44 6.03 -9.72 5.39
N ALA A 45 6.52 -9.73 4.16
CA ALA A 45 5.71 -9.46 2.98
C ALA A 45 4.50 -10.41 2.83
N ASN A 46 4.59 -11.66 3.29
CA ASN A 46 3.48 -12.61 3.23
C ASN A 46 2.50 -12.40 4.39
N GLY A 47 3.00 -12.06 5.57
CA GLY A 47 2.19 -11.71 6.73
C GLY A 47 1.28 -10.52 6.42
N TRP A 48 1.79 -9.48 5.76
CA TRP A 48 0.99 -8.33 5.36
C TRP A 48 -0.14 -8.66 4.37
N ILE A 49 0.01 -9.69 3.52
CA ILE A 49 -1.10 -10.17 2.66
C ILE A 49 -2.25 -10.68 3.53
N GLY A 50 -1.95 -11.56 4.48
CA GLY A 50 -2.96 -12.13 5.36
C GLY A 50 -3.62 -11.05 6.22
N THR A 51 -2.81 -10.20 6.84
CA THR A 51 -3.28 -9.13 7.72
C THR A 51 -4.19 -8.15 6.98
N LEU A 52 -3.76 -7.63 5.81
CA LEU A 52 -4.58 -6.66 5.08
C LEU A 52 -5.87 -7.29 4.56
N ASN A 53 -5.83 -8.52 4.05
CA ASN A 53 -7.03 -9.22 3.59
C ASN A 53 -8.06 -9.45 4.71
N GLY A 54 -7.59 -9.69 5.93
CA GLY A 54 -8.47 -9.82 7.10
C GLY A 54 -9.16 -8.50 7.47
N MET A 55 -8.49 -7.37 7.23
CA MET A 55 -8.95 -6.05 7.65
C MET A 55 -9.74 -5.30 6.57
N ILE A 56 -9.49 -5.56 5.28
CA ILE A 56 -9.97 -4.71 4.18
C ILE A 56 -11.49 -4.48 4.20
N GLY A 57 -12.28 -5.50 4.57
CA GLY A 57 -13.74 -5.40 4.67
C GLY A 57 -14.25 -4.52 5.81
N PHE A 58 -13.38 -4.13 6.74
CA PHE A 58 -13.66 -3.21 7.84
C PHE A 58 -13.11 -1.80 7.59
N THR A 59 -12.45 -1.58 6.47
CA THR A 59 -11.90 -0.27 6.07
C THR A 59 -12.76 0.38 4.99
N SER A 60 -12.51 1.66 4.74
CA SER A 60 -13.11 2.39 3.60
C SER A 60 -12.17 2.48 2.39
N LEU A 61 -11.11 1.66 2.34
CA LEU A 61 -10.12 1.70 1.26
C LEU A 61 -10.75 1.31 -0.08
N ASP A 62 -10.47 2.09 -1.12
CA ASP A 62 -10.77 1.66 -2.48
C ASP A 62 -9.77 0.59 -2.96
N LYS A 63 -10.10 -0.13 -4.05
CA LYS A 63 -9.23 -1.20 -4.57
C LYS A 63 -7.82 -0.73 -4.96
N ARG A 64 -7.66 0.53 -5.36
CA ARG A 64 -6.34 1.10 -5.71
C ARG A 64 -5.57 1.41 -4.42
N GLU A 65 -6.21 1.99 -3.42
CA GLU A 65 -5.62 2.26 -2.11
C GLU A 65 -5.18 0.97 -1.43
N GLU A 66 -6.01 -0.07 -1.45
CA GLU A 66 -5.67 -1.41 -0.99
C GLU A 66 -4.38 -1.92 -1.65
N ARG A 67 -4.30 -1.88 -2.98
CA ARG A 67 -3.11 -2.37 -3.71
C ARG A 67 -1.87 -1.52 -3.45
N THR A 68 -2.03 -0.21 -3.37
CA THR A 68 -0.93 0.72 -3.07
C THR A 68 -0.40 0.47 -1.66
N LEU A 69 -1.29 0.37 -0.68
CA LEU A 69 -0.96 0.09 0.71
C LEU A 69 -0.31 -1.29 0.85
N LEU A 70 -0.88 -2.32 0.22
CA LEU A 70 -0.31 -3.66 0.24
C LEU A 70 1.08 -3.69 -0.37
N LYS A 71 1.31 -2.95 -1.45
CA LYS A 71 2.65 -2.85 -2.05
C LYS A 71 3.61 -2.18 -1.07
N TYR A 72 3.23 -1.04 -0.50
CA TYR A 72 4.01 -0.32 0.50
C TYR A 72 4.41 -1.19 1.70
N LEU A 73 3.48 -1.98 2.24
CA LEU A 73 3.70 -2.84 3.41
C LEU A 73 4.59 -4.06 3.10
N LYS A 74 4.62 -4.50 1.84
CA LYS A 74 5.46 -5.61 1.38
C LYS A 74 6.88 -5.18 1.02
N GLU A 75 7.11 -3.91 0.76
CA GLU A 75 8.44 -3.45 0.41
C GLU A 75 9.30 -3.42 1.67
N GLU A 76 10.40 -4.18 1.62
CA GLU A 76 11.44 -4.09 2.63
C GLU A 76 12.09 -2.71 2.51
N LYS A 77 12.01 -1.91 3.58
CA LYS A 77 12.79 -0.68 3.72
C LYS A 77 14.11 -0.97 4.40
#